data_AF-A0A7S8EE25-F1
#
_entry.id   AF-A0A7S8EE25-F1
#
_cell.length_a   1.000
_cell.length_b   1.000
_cell.length_c   1.000
_cell.angle_alpha   90.00
_cell.angle_beta   90.00
_cell.angle_gamma   90.00
#
_symmetry.space_group_name_H-M   'P 1'
#
loop_
_entity.id
_entity.type
_entity.pdbx_description
1 polymer ?
#
loop_
_entity_poly.entity_id
_entity_poly.type
_entity_poly.pdbx_seq_one_letter_code
_entity_poly.pdbx_strand_id
1 'polypeptide(L)'
;MLIIVFAVVLVVLMMSTQSMGGGQAVSFRALRQEAENDQIAEILVRGDNEVVVSYADGRRISYTKSFNDDVLDLLGYDNVIEAPFVYSSEAADNSGAVLLNLLFILVPSAIILFFFWRMMRNVRSGQDQAMSFGRSKARVSRDMERPQVTFDDVAGAEEAKEELKEVVEFLKEPEKFIRLGARVPKGVLMVGPPGTGKTLMARAVAGEAGAPFFSISGSEFVEMFVGVGASRVRDLFERAKSEAPAIIFIDEIDAVGRQRGAGLGGGHDEREQTLNQILVEMDGFENDTNVIIIAATNRPDILDPALLRPGRFDRKVVMDNPDVKGREDILKVHTRGKPLAPDVDIEALSRITAGFSGADLENLVNEAAILAARRNKKSIAMSEMQESMERVVMGPERRSRVITPEEKERIAYHEAGHAILFHVLEHSSPVHKITIVSRGQAGGYVMPLPTGDKMLKSKEEFEDDIVAAMGGRAAEEIIYNNYTTGAQGDLRQATRMARAMVTQFGMSERLGPRAYGSNNGPIFLGREMGETRDYSEQYAQAIDDEVKGILQSAYQRAKNLLLEYHEQMQTLVRVLIERETLTSSEFVEIIEGDTATASSPFDMPLPGED
;
A
#
# COMPACT_ATOMS: atom_id res chain seq x y z
N MET A 1 -17.38 -20.95 -27.97
CA MET A 1 -18.29 -21.03 -29.15
C MET A 1 -18.21 -19.80 -30.05
N LEU A 2 -18.30 -18.57 -29.50
CA LEU A 2 -18.21 -17.31 -30.29
C LEU A 2 -16.89 -17.18 -31.06
N ILE A 3 -15.78 -17.63 -30.45
CA ILE A 3 -14.44 -17.66 -31.08
C ILE A 3 -14.40 -18.58 -32.31
N ILE A 4 -15.15 -19.69 -32.30
CA ILE A 4 -15.20 -20.64 -33.42
C ILE A 4 -15.97 -20.02 -34.59
N VAL A 5 -17.08 -19.33 -34.30
CA VAL A 5 -17.85 -18.61 -35.33
C VAL A 5 -17.01 -17.49 -35.95
N PHE A 6 -16.29 -16.73 -35.13
CA PHE A 6 -15.40 -15.68 -35.61
C PHE A 6 -14.26 -16.24 -36.48
N ALA A 7 -13.66 -17.35 -36.07
CA ALA A 7 -12.63 -18.03 -36.86
C ALA A 7 -13.16 -18.53 -38.21
N VAL A 8 -14.38 -19.09 -38.25
CA VAL A 8 -15.00 -19.56 -39.50
C VAL A 8 -15.30 -18.40 -40.43
N VAL A 9 -15.83 -17.28 -39.92
CA VAL A 9 -16.09 -16.07 -40.72
C VAL A 9 -14.79 -15.51 -41.30
N LEU A 10 -13.73 -15.48 -40.50
CA LEU A 10 -12.42 -14.95 -40.92
C LEU A 10 -11.75 -15.83 -41.99
N VAL A 11 -11.89 -17.16 -41.89
CA VAL A 11 -11.43 -18.10 -42.91
C VAL A 11 -12.21 -17.93 -44.22
N VAL A 12 -13.54 -17.76 -44.17
CA VAL A 12 -14.36 -17.53 -45.36
C VAL A 12 -13.99 -16.22 -46.06
N LEU A 13 -13.75 -15.15 -45.30
CA LEU A 13 -13.28 -13.86 -45.82
C LEU A 13 -11.89 -13.95 -46.46
N MET A 14 -10.97 -14.72 -45.86
CA MET A 14 -9.65 -14.93 -46.45
C MET A 14 -9.74 -15.72 -47.77
N MET A 15 -10.60 -16.74 -47.84
CA MET A 15 -10.77 -17.53 -49.06
C MET A 15 -11.41 -16.72 -50.21
N SER A 16 -12.28 -15.74 -49.93
CA SER A 16 -12.84 -14.89 -50.99
C SER A 16 -11.82 -13.95 -51.65
N THR A 17 -10.72 -13.64 -50.96
CA THR A 17 -9.69 -12.71 -51.48
C THR A 17 -8.66 -13.36 -52.40
N GLN A 18 -8.62 -14.68 -52.53
CA GLN A 18 -7.62 -15.39 -53.33
C GLN A 18 -8.02 -15.68 -54.79
N SER A 19 -9.19 -15.22 -55.26
CA SER A 19 -9.66 -15.45 -56.63
C SER A 19 -9.55 -14.23 -57.54
N MET A 20 -8.34 -13.69 -57.74
CA MET A 20 -8.00 -12.91 -58.94
C MET A 20 -6.66 -13.42 -59.48
N GLY A 21 -6.76 -14.24 -60.52
CA GLY A 21 -5.69 -15.05 -61.09
C GLY A 21 -4.67 -14.27 -61.91
N GLY A 22 -3.50 -14.89 -62.06
CA GLY A 22 -2.38 -14.40 -62.85
C GLY A 22 -2.62 -14.56 -64.35
N GLY A 23 -2.61 -13.43 -65.05
CA GLY A 23 -2.32 -13.32 -66.48
C GLY A 23 -1.10 -12.40 -66.66
N GLN A 24 -0.20 -12.72 -67.60
CA GLN A 24 0.95 -11.85 -67.90
C GLN A 24 0.46 -10.58 -68.61
N ALA A 25 0.64 -9.42 -67.98
CA ALA A 25 0.33 -8.12 -68.58
C ALA A 25 1.46 -7.69 -69.53
N VAL A 26 1.31 -7.95 -70.83
CA VAL A 26 2.15 -7.30 -71.86
C VAL A 26 1.44 -6.03 -72.33
N SER A 27 2.19 -4.93 -72.47
CA SER A 27 1.62 -3.65 -72.91
C SER A 27 1.12 -3.72 -74.36
N PHE A 28 -0.12 -3.28 -74.62
CA PHE A 28 -0.76 -3.22 -75.95
C PHE A 28 0.10 -2.58 -77.06
N ARG A 29 1.07 -1.72 -76.72
CA ARG A 29 2.03 -1.16 -77.69
C ARG A 29 2.95 -2.21 -78.32
N ALA A 30 3.37 -3.22 -77.56
CA ALA A 30 4.20 -4.32 -78.08
C ALA A 30 3.38 -5.19 -79.06
N LEU A 31 2.12 -5.46 -78.72
CA LEU A 31 1.21 -6.21 -79.58
C LEU A 31 0.93 -5.48 -80.92
N ARG A 32 0.79 -4.15 -80.89
CA ARG A 32 0.65 -3.35 -82.12
C ARG A 32 1.88 -3.45 -83.03
N GLN A 33 3.09 -3.39 -82.46
CA GLN A 33 4.32 -3.51 -83.24
C GLN A 33 4.49 -4.91 -83.86
N GLU A 34 4.04 -5.95 -83.17
CA GLU A 34 4.04 -7.33 -83.68
C GLU A 34 2.97 -7.56 -84.75
N ALA A 35 1.83 -6.84 -84.67
CA ALA A 35 0.80 -6.83 -85.70
C ALA A 35 1.27 -6.12 -86.99
N GLU A 36 1.97 -4.99 -86.87
CA GLU A 36 2.53 -4.26 -88.03
C GLU A 36 3.64 -5.04 -88.77
N ASN A 37 4.26 -6.02 -88.12
CA ASN A 37 5.32 -6.87 -88.69
C ASN A 37 4.81 -8.21 -89.30
N ASP A 38 3.50 -8.36 -89.55
CA ASP A 38 2.84 -9.57 -90.10
C ASP A 38 3.10 -10.87 -89.30
N GLN A 39 3.35 -10.78 -87.99
CA GLN A 39 3.67 -11.95 -87.16
C GLN A 39 2.44 -12.64 -86.54
N ILE A 40 1.26 -12.01 -86.61
CA ILE A 40 0.02 -12.46 -85.99
C ILE A 40 -0.89 -13.08 -87.05
N ALA A 41 -1.41 -14.29 -86.78
CA ALA A 41 -2.32 -15.00 -87.67
C ALA A 41 -3.80 -14.82 -87.30
N GLU A 42 -4.12 -14.83 -86.00
CA GLU A 42 -5.50 -14.74 -85.52
C GLU A 42 -5.55 -14.05 -84.15
N ILE A 43 -6.52 -13.15 -83.98
CA ILE A 43 -6.86 -12.52 -82.70
C ILE A 43 -8.30 -12.92 -82.36
N LEU A 44 -8.48 -13.66 -81.26
CA LEU A 44 -9.76 -14.14 -80.79
C LEU A 44 -10.08 -13.51 -79.43
N VAL A 45 -11.20 -12.80 -79.34
CA VAL A 45 -11.65 -12.13 -78.11
C VAL A 45 -12.70 -13.00 -77.42
N ARG A 46 -12.42 -13.43 -76.19
CA ARG A 46 -13.34 -14.21 -75.34
C ARG A 46 -13.90 -13.37 -74.21
N GLY A 47 -15.23 -13.18 -74.23
CA GLY A 47 -15.93 -12.29 -73.31
C GLY A 47 -15.41 -10.86 -73.38
N ASP A 48 -15.52 -10.11 -72.28
CA ASP A 48 -15.19 -8.68 -72.29
C ASP A 48 -13.69 -8.38 -72.10
N ASN A 49 -12.93 -9.31 -71.51
CA ASN A 49 -11.60 -9.01 -70.97
C ASN A 49 -10.47 -9.94 -71.45
N GLU A 50 -10.73 -11.04 -72.17
CA GLU A 50 -9.67 -11.96 -72.60
C GLU A 50 -9.43 -11.86 -74.11
N VAL A 51 -8.19 -11.58 -74.50
CA VAL A 51 -7.76 -11.51 -75.90
C VAL A 51 -6.69 -12.57 -76.14
N VAL A 52 -7.02 -13.59 -76.94
CA VAL A 52 -6.12 -14.67 -77.31
C VAL A 52 -5.51 -14.38 -78.67
N VAL A 53 -4.19 -14.29 -78.73
CA VAL A 53 -3.44 -14.02 -79.96
C VAL A 53 -2.70 -15.27 -80.39
N SER A 54 -2.98 -15.73 -81.61
CA SER A 54 -2.26 -16.82 -82.28
C SER A 54 -1.28 -16.23 -83.29
N TYR A 55 0.00 -16.56 -83.15
CA TYR A 55 1.07 -16.13 -84.05
C TYR A 55 1.22 -17.10 -85.23
N ALA A 56 1.76 -16.61 -86.36
CA ALA A 56 1.98 -17.41 -87.56
C ALA A 56 2.95 -18.61 -87.34
N ASP A 57 3.77 -18.56 -86.28
CA ASP A 57 4.69 -19.64 -85.87
C ASP A 57 4.02 -20.71 -84.97
N GLY A 58 2.72 -20.61 -84.72
CA GLY A 58 1.93 -21.56 -83.94
C GLY A 58 1.87 -21.27 -82.43
N ARG A 59 2.53 -20.21 -81.93
CA ARG A 59 2.41 -19.80 -80.52
C ARG A 59 1.05 -19.17 -80.24
N ARG A 60 0.47 -19.44 -79.06
CA ARG A 60 -0.76 -18.81 -78.56
C ARG A 60 -0.52 -18.16 -77.21
N ILE A 61 -0.86 -16.89 -77.08
CA ILE A 61 -0.72 -16.13 -75.83
C ILE A 61 -2.07 -15.48 -75.50
N SER A 62 -2.48 -15.59 -74.24
CA SER A 62 -3.69 -14.92 -73.73
C SER A 62 -3.31 -13.65 -72.97
N TYR A 63 -3.95 -12.55 -73.33
CA TYR A 63 -3.80 -11.24 -72.72
C TYR A 63 -5.10 -10.84 -72.04
N THR A 64 -5.00 -10.22 -70.86
CA THR A 64 -6.15 -9.63 -70.19
C THR A 64 -6.22 -8.13 -70.52
N LYS A 65 -7.32 -7.71 -71.13
CA LYS A 65 -7.60 -6.32 -71.47
C LYS A 65 -8.11 -5.58 -70.23
N SER A 66 -7.64 -4.35 -70.04
CA SER A 66 -7.96 -3.58 -68.83
C SER A 66 -9.13 -2.61 -68.97
N PHE A 67 -9.69 -2.35 -70.16
CA PHE A 67 -10.77 -1.37 -70.36
C PHE A 67 -11.62 -1.69 -71.61
N ASN A 68 -12.82 -1.09 -71.71
CA ASN A 68 -13.92 -1.42 -72.64
C ASN A 68 -13.72 -1.01 -74.12
N ASP A 69 -12.54 -0.55 -74.54
CA ASP A 69 -12.30 0.00 -75.89
C ASP A 69 -12.14 -1.10 -76.95
N ASP A 70 -12.64 -0.99 -78.18
CA ASP A 70 -12.50 -2.09 -79.14
C ASP A 70 -11.03 -2.43 -79.42
N VAL A 71 -10.70 -3.72 -79.52
CA VAL A 71 -9.32 -4.20 -79.72
C VAL A 71 -8.77 -3.72 -81.06
N LEU A 72 -9.65 -3.50 -82.04
CA LEU A 72 -9.31 -2.96 -83.35
C LEU A 72 -8.87 -1.49 -83.29
N ASP A 73 -9.57 -0.65 -82.51
CA ASP A 73 -9.25 0.77 -82.28
C ASP A 73 -7.87 0.93 -81.63
N LEU A 74 -7.57 0.09 -80.63
CA LEU A 74 -6.30 0.08 -79.91
C LEU A 74 -5.10 -0.31 -80.78
N LEU A 75 -5.31 -1.14 -81.80
CA LEU A 75 -4.28 -1.55 -82.75
C LEU A 75 -4.12 -0.54 -83.92
N GLY A 76 -4.99 0.45 -84.03
CA GLY A 76 -4.91 1.52 -85.05
C GLY A 76 -5.41 1.09 -86.43
N TYR A 77 -6.21 0.03 -86.53
CA TYR A 77 -6.81 -0.50 -87.77
C TYR A 77 -8.23 0.01 -88.03
N ASP A 78 -8.57 1.18 -87.49
CA ASP A 78 -9.93 1.75 -87.48
C ASP A 78 -10.51 2.12 -88.85
N ASN A 79 -9.76 2.00 -89.95
CA ASN A 79 -10.21 2.31 -91.32
C ASN A 79 -9.43 1.58 -92.42
N VAL A 80 -8.91 0.37 -92.16
CA VAL A 80 -8.18 -0.44 -93.16
C VAL A 80 -9.09 -1.54 -93.71
N ILE A 81 -9.24 -1.61 -95.04
CA ILE A 81 -10.21 -2.50 -95.72
C ILE A 81 -9.76 -3.98 -95.76
N GLU A 82 -8.48 -4.27 -95.50
CA GLU A 82 -7.96 -5.64 -95.33
C GLU A 82 -6.91 -5.66 -94.21
N ALA A 83 -7.22 -6.30 -93.08
CA ALA A 83 -6.23 -6.58 -92.02
C ALA A 83 -5.53 -7.93 -92.30
N PRO A 84 -4.23 -8.08 -92.01
CA PRO A 84 -3.48 -9.31 -92.33
C PRO A 84 -3.79 -10.51 -91.42
N PHE A 85 -4.76 -10.39 -90.49
CA PHE A 85 -5.12 -11.42 -89.51
C PHE A 85 -6.63 -11.63 -89.41
N VAL A 86 -7.04 -12.83 -88.97
CA VAL A 86 -8.46 -13.16 -88.71
C VAL A 86 -8.87 -12.65 -87.32
N TYR A 87 -10.00 -11.93 -87.24
CA TYR A 87 -10.58 -11.45 -85.98
C TYR A 87 -11.93 -12.15 -85.71
N SER A 88 -12.11 -12.70 -84.52
CA SER A 88 -13.39 -13.29 -84.08
C SER A 88 -13.67 -13.03 -82.59
N SER A 89 -14.95 -12.91 -82.22
CA SER A 89 -15.39 -12.71 -80.84
C SER A 89 -16.39 -13.78 -80.38
N GLU A 90 -16.15 -14.36 -79.20
CA GLU A 90 -17.01 -15.37 -78.55
C GLU A 90 -17.50 -14.82 -77.20
N ALA A 91 -18.83 -14.81 -76.97
CA ALA A 91 -19.41 -14.40 -75.69
C ALA A 91 -19.20 -15.48 -74.61
N ALA A 92 -18.64 -15.12 -73.46
CA ALA A 92 -18.39 -16.05 -72.36
C ALA A 92 -19.67 -16.29 -71.54
N ASP A 93 -20.14 -17.55 -71.46
CA ASP A 93 -21.32 -17.96 -70.70
C ASP A 93 -20.97 -18.13 -69.20
N ASN A 94 -21.18 -17.07 -68.42
CA ASN A 94 -20.81 -16.99 -67.00
C ASN A 94 -21.90 -17.46 -66.03
N SER A 95 -22.94 -18.14 -66.52
CA SER A 95 -24.13 -18.54 -65.75
C SER A 95 -23.82 -19.42 -64.53
N GLY A 96 -22.82 -20.31 -64.63
CA GLY A 96 -22.43 -21.20 -63.53
C GLY A 96 -21.64 -20.52 -62.40
N ALA A 97 -20.83 -19.50 -62.73
CA ALA A 97 -20.03 -18.77 -61.75
C ALA A 97 -20.90 -17.87 -60.86
N VAL A 98 -21.96 -17.27 -61.42
CA VAL A 98 -22.90 -16.41 -60.68
C VAL A 98 -23.69 -17.21 -59.64
N LEU A 99 -24.12 -18.43 -59.97
CA LEU A 99 -24.87 -19.28 -59.03
C LEU A 99 -24.02 -19.74 -57.84
N LEU A 100 -22.76 -20.13 -58.10
CA LEU A 100 -21.82 -20.50 -57.04
C LEU A 100 -21.48 -19.33 -56.12
N ASN A 101 -21.36 -18.12 -56.67
CA ASN A 101 -21.06 -16.91 -55.89
C ASN A 101 -22.24 -16.50 -54.99
N LEU A 102 -23.48 -16.61 -55.49
CA LEU A 102 -24.70 -16.40 -54.69
C LEU A 102 -24.80 -17.36 -53.51
N LEU A 103 -24.43 -18.63 -53.71
CA LEU A 103 -24.43 -19.66 -52.66
C LEU A 103 -23.40 -19.35 -51.56
N PHE A 104 -22.22 -18.87 -51.94
CA PHE A 104 -21.17 -18.44 -51.01
C PHE A 104 -21.56 -17.21 -50.17
N ILE A 105 -22.43 -16.32 -50.67
CA ILE A 105 -22.91 -15.16 -49.92
C ILE A 105 -24.11 -15.51 -49.03
N LEU A 106 -25.05 -16.31 -49.53
CA LEU A 106 -26.30 -16.60 -48.82
C LEU A 106 -26.13 -17.56 -47.64
N VAL A 107 -25.25 -18.57 -47.76
CA VAL A 107 -25.08 -19.57 -46.69
C VAL A 107 -24.50 -18.97 -45.40
N PRO A 108 -23.40 -18.19 -45.42
CA PRO A 108 -22.88 -17.55 -44.20
C PRO A 108 -23.87 -16.54 -43.61
N SER A 109 -24.55 -15.76 -44.46
CA SER A 109 -25.53 -14.77 -44.03
C SER A 109 -26.72 -15.41 -43.31
N ALA A 110 -27.20 -16.57 -43.80
CA ALA A 110 -28.27 -17.33 -43.15
C ALA A 110 -27.83 -17.91 -41.79
N ILE A 111 -26.59 -18.39 -41.67
CA ILE A 111 -26.04 -18.91 -40.41
C ILE A 111 -25.95 -17.79 -39.35
N ILE A 112 -25.50 -16.59 -39.75
CA ILE A 112 -25.43 -15.42 -38.88
C ILE A 112 -26.84 -15.01 -38.42
N LEU A 113 -27.80 -14.91 -39.35
CA LEU A 113 -29.20 -14.58 -39.04
C LEU A 113 -29.85 -15.59 -38.09
N PHE A 114 -29.61 -16.89 -38.30
CA PHE A 114 -30.11 -17.95 -37.42
C PHE A 114 -29.53 -17.84 -36.00
N PHE A 115 -28.22 -17.57 -35.88
CA PHE A 115 -27.59 -17.38 -34.57
C PHE A 115 -28.05 -16.08 -33.88
N PHE A 116 -28.22 -15.00 -34.65
CA PHE A 116 -28.70 -13.72 -34.13
C PHE A 116 -30.15 -13.83 -33.63
N TRP A 117 -30.99 -14.56 -34.37
CA TRP A 117 -32.35 -14.90 -33.93
C TRP A 117 -32.36 -15.77 -32.67
N ARG A 118 -31.47 -16.77 -32.57
CA ARG A 118 -31.31 -17.60 -31.36
C ARG A 118 -30.82 -16.79 -30.17
N MET A 119 -29.92 -15.82 -30.39
CA MET A 119 -29.40 -14.92 -29.36
C MET A 119 -30.50 -13.98 -28.84
N MET A 120 -31.29 -13.35 -29.73
CA MET A 120 -32.42 -12.52 -29.33
C MET A 120 -33.47 -13.29 -28.52
N ARG A 121 -33.64 -14.59 -28.82
CA ARG A 121 -34.54 -15.46 -28.05
C ARG A 121 -34.08 -15.68 -26.61
N ASN A 122 -32.77 -15.66 -26.35
CA ASN A 122 -32.21 -15.77 -25.00
C ASN A 122 -32.18 -14.43 -24.23
N VAL A 123 -32.14 -13.28 -24.93
CA VAL A 123 -32.13 -11.94 -24.30
C VAL A 123 -33.46 -11.60 -23.60
N ARG A 124 -34.60 -12.16 -24.05
CA ARG A 124 -35.89 -12.01 -23.33
C ARG A 124 -35.93 -12.68 -21.95
N SER A 125 -34.99 -13.57 -21.62
CA SER A 125 -34.83 -14.13 -20.27
C SER A 125 -33.77 -13.43 -19.42
N GLY A 126 -33.02 -12.48 -19.99
CA GLY A 126 -31.92 -11.77 -19.33
C GLY A 126 -32.25 -10.33 -18.90
N GLN A 127 -33.47 -9.84 -19.16
CA GLN A 127 -33.88 -8.47 -18.81
C GLN A 127 -33.97 -8.25 -17.28
N ASP A 128 -34.16 -9.32 -16.50
CA ASP A 128 -34.07 -9.28 -15.03
C ASP A 128 -32.62 -9.21 -14.50
N GLN A 129 -31.62 -9.52 -15.34
CA GLN A 129 -30.22 -9.59 -14.90
C GLN A 129 -29.46 -8.28 -15.14
N ALA A 130 -29.87 -7.45 -16.11
CA ALA A 130 -29.26 -6.13 -16.33
C ALA A 130 -29.67 -5.09 -15.27
N MET A 131 -30.87 -5.22 -14.68
CA MET A 131 -31.33 -4.41 -13.55
C MET A 131 -30.79 -4.87 -12.19
N SER A 132 -30.11 -6.02 -12.11
CA SER A 132 -29.52 -6.54 -10.86
C SER A 132 -28.03 -6.24 -10.71
N PHE A 133 -27.38 -5.64 -11.71
CA PHE A 133 -25.99 -5.17 -11.58
C PHE A 133 -25.84 -4.03 -10.55
N GLY A 134 -26.92 -3.29 -10.27
CA GLY A 134 -26.99 -2.27 -9.23
C GLY A 134 -27.64 -2.72 -7.91
N ARG A 135 -28.12 -3.96 -7.81
CA ARG A 135 -28.66 -4.52 -6.55
C ARG A 135 -27.84 -5.74 -6.17
N SER A 136 -26.74 -5.47 -5.49
CA SER A 136 -26.03 -6.44 -4.67
C SER A 136 -27.03 -7.08 -3.69
N LYS A 137 -27.65 -8.20 -4.05
CA LYS A 137 -28.47 -9.04 -3.16
C LYS A 137 -27.73 -10.29 -2.68
N ALA A 138 -26.66 -10.69 -3.36
CA ALA A 138 -25.93 -11.94 -3.07
C ALA A 138 -24.69 -11.77 -2.17
N ARG A 139 -24.21 -10.54 -1.89
CA ARG A 139 -23.10 -10.27 -0.95
C ARG A 139 -23.55 -9.80 0.44
N VAL A 140 -24.80 -9.37 0.55
CA VAL A 140 -25.42 -8.63 1.66
C VAL A 140 -25.42 -9.36 3.01
N SER A 141 -25.50 -10.69 3.01
CA SER A 141 -25.47 -11.47 4.24
C SER A 141 -24.08 -11.53 4.89
N ARG A 142 -23.04 -10.95 4.26
CA ARG A 142 -21.69 -10.84 4.83
C ARG A 142 -21.44 -9.52 5.57
N ASP A 143 -22.23 -8.48 5.31
CA ASP A 143 -21.91 -7.14 5.81
C ASP A 143 -22.58 -6.85 7.17
N MET A 144 -23.60 -7.62 7.54
CA MET A 144 -24.32 -7.48 8.82
C MET A 144 -23.87 -8.56 9.80
N GLU A 145 -23.17 -8.17 10.84
CA GLU A 145 -22.73 -9.03 11.95
C GLU A 145 -23.49 -8.68 13.23
N ARG A 146 -23.63 -9.65 14.14
CA ARG A 146 -23.98 -9.39 15.54
C ARG A 146 -22.77 -9.76 16.39
N PRO A 147 -21.84 -8.81 16.63
CA PRO A 147 -20.62 -9.11 17.35
C PRO A 147 -20.92 -9.54 18.79
N GLN A 148 -20.21 -10.56 19.25
CA GLN A 148 -20.21 -11.04 20.64
C GLN A 148 -19.16 -10.33 21.50
N VAL A 149 -18.28 -9.55 20.86
CA VAL A 149 -17.20 -8.80 21.50
C VAL A 149 -17.81 -7.65 22.31
N THR A 150 -17.31 -7.46 23.53
CA THR A 150 -17.80 -6.43 24.48
C THR A 150 -16.67 -5.50 24.91
N PHE A 151 -16.95 -4.50 25.77
CA PHE A 151 -15.89 -3.62 26.29
C PHE A 151 -14.88 -4.35 27.17
N ASP A 152 -15.22 -5.52 27.71
CA ASP A 152 -14.33 -6.36 28.50
C ASP A 152 -13.22 -7.02 27.67
N ASP A 153 -13.42 -7.13 26.34
CA ASP A 153 -12.44 -7.70 25.41
C ASP A 153 -11.47 -6.65 24.85
N VAL A 154 -11.76 -5.36 25.08
CA VAL A 154 -10.88 -4.24 24.70
C VAL A 154 -10.13 -3.79 25.94
N ALA A 155 -8.81 -3.66 25.89
CA ALA A 155 -8.00 -3.19 27.02
C ALA A 155 -7.17 -1.95 26.64
N GLY A 156 -6.78 -1.17 27.64
CA GLY A 156 -5.86 -0.02 27.47
C GLY A 156 -6.45 1.20 26.76
N ALA A 157 -7.78 1.35 26.72
CA ALA A 157 -8.48 2.47 26.07
C ALA A 157 -9.68 2.95 26.92
N GLU A 158 -9.46 3.20 28.21
CA GLU A 158 -10.55 3.48 29.17
C GLU A 158 -11.26 4.81 28.89
N GLU A 159 -10.53 5.85 28.49
CA GLU A 159 -11.10 7.15 28.11
C GLU A 159 -12.02 7.00 26.90
N ALA A 160 -11.56 6.28 25.87
CA ALA A 160 -12.34 6.02 24.67
C ALA A 160 -13.60 5.17 24.98
N LYS A 161 -13.49 4.19 25.89
CA LYS A 161 -14.65 3.42 26.37
C LYS A 161 -15.66 4.31 27.09
N GLU A 162 -15.20 5.23 27.94
CA GLU A 162 -16.08 6.13 28.68
C GLU A 162 -16.86 7.06 27.74
N GLU A 163 -16.21 7.64 26.73
CA GLU A 163 -16.89 8.44 25.70
C GLU A 163 -17.90 7.61 24.89
N LEU A 164 -17.56 6.36 24.57
CA LEU A 164 -18.42 5.48 23.79
C LEU A 164 -19.54 4.82 24.62
N LYS A 165 -19.48 4.81 25.95
CA LYS A 165 -20.59 4.37 26.81
C LYS A 165 -21.83 5.22 26.60
N GLU A 166 -21.69 6.52 26.37
CA GLU A 166 -22.81 7.41 26.03
C GLU A 166 -23.52 6.96 24.74
N VAL A 167 -22.74 6.53 23.74
CA VAL A 167 -23.23 6.03 22.45
C VAL A 167 -23.99 4.72 22.64
N VAL A 168 -23.47 3.82 23.47
CA VAL A 168 -24.13 2.55 23.83
C VAL A 168 -25.44 2.81 24.57
N GLU A 169 -25.44 3.71 25.57
CA GLU A 169 -26.63 4.03 26.35
C GLU A 169 -27.72 4.65 25.46
N PHE A 170 -27.32 5.49 24.51
CA PHE A 170 -28.25 6.03 23.52
C PHE A 170 -28.92 4.93 22.69
N LEU A 171 -28.17 3.94 22.20
CA LEU A 171 -28.73 2.84 21.41
C LEU A 171 -29.66 1.93 22.23
N LYS A 172 -29.39 1.77 23.53
CA LYS A 172 -30.22 0.97 24.44
C LYS A 172 -31.48 1.69 24.90
N GLU A 173 -31.37 2.96 25.26
CA GLU A 173 -32.43 3.76 25.89
C GLU A 173 -32.61 5.13 25.23
N PRO A 174 -32.95 5.20 23.91
CA PRO A 174 -33.02 6.47 23.17
C PRO A 174 -34.07 7.43 23.73
N GLU A 175 -35.18 6.90 24.26
CA GLU A 175 -36.26 7.72 24.84
C GLU A 175 -35.80 8.58 26.01
N LYS A 176 -34.81 8.12 26.79
CA LYS A 176 -34.25 8.86 27.93
C LYS A 176 -33.67 10.21 27.47
N PHE A 177 -32.97 10.20 26.33
CA PHE A 177 -32.33 11.37 25.74
C PHE A 177 -33.33 12.27 25.00
N ILE A 178 -34.26 11.66 24.25
CA ILE A 178 -35.29 12.39 23.50
C ILE A 178 -36.20 13.19 24.45
N ARG A 179 -36.60 12.62 25.60
CA ARG A 179 -37.42 13.32 26.62
C ARG A 179 -36.76 14.59 27.17
N LEU A 180 -35.42 14.61 27.20
CA LEU A 180 -34.64 15.76 27.67
C LEU A 180 -34.29 16.75 26.55
N GLY A 181 -34.71 16.48 25.31
CA GLY A 181 -34.39 17.29 24.14
C GLY A 181 -32.92 17.21 23.73
N ALA A 182 -32.19 16.18 24.18
CA ALA A 182 -30.81 15.95 23.78
C ALA A 182 -30.76 15.52 22.30
N ARG A 183 -29.81 16.10 21.56
CA ARG A 183 -29.56 15.70 20.17
C ARG A 183 -28.66 14.48 20.15
N VAL A 184 -29.07 13.50 19.36
CA VAL A 184 -28.33 12.26 19.15
C VAL A 184 -27.10 12.55 18.31
N PRO A 185 -25.91 12.07 18.71
CA PRO A 185 -24.75 12.13 17.83
C PRO A 185 -25.00 11.23 16.63
N LYS A 186 -25.01 11.83 15.43
CA LYS A 186 -25.22 11.09 14.18
C LYS A 186 -23.97 10.32 13.76
N GLY A 187 -22.80 10.83 14.15
CA GLY A 187 -21.52 10.28 13.72
C GLY A 187 -20.43 10.41 14.77
N VAL A 188 -19.71 9.30 14.98
CA VAL A 188 -18.50 9.24 15.81
C VAL A 188 -17.30 8.99 14.91
N LEU A 189 -16.30 9.86 14.97
CA LEU A 189 -15.03 9.66 14.29
C LEU A 189 -13.97 9.20 15.30
N MET A 190 -13.51 7.96 15.14
CA MET A 190 -12.38 7.40 15.88
C MET A 190 -11.08 7.72 15.16
N VAL A 191 -10.16 8.34 15.89
CA VAL A 191 -8.90 8.85 15.35
C VAL A 191 -7.75 8.29 16.16
N GLY A 192 -6.74 7.75 15.48
CA GLY A 192 -5.53 7.32 16.15
C GLY A 192 -4.60 6.51 15.25
N PRO A 193 -3.38 6.18 15.71
CA PRO A 193 -2.42 5.38 14.97
C PRO A 193 -3.00 4.02 14.52
N PRO A 194 -2.44 3.38 13.48
CA PRO A 194 -2.83 2.02 13.12
C PRO A 194 -2.55 1.06 14.28
N GLY A 195 -3.37 0.02 14.43
CA GLY A 195 -3.15 -1.02 15.44
C GLY A 195 -3.64 -0.70 16.85
N THR A 196 -4.30 0.45 17.10
CA THR A 196 -4.88 0.79 18.41
C THR A 196 -6.25 0.18 18.69
N GLY A 197 -6.74 -0.72 17.82
CA GLY A 197 -8.00 -1.44 18.06
C GLY A 197 -9.28 -0.69 17.68
N LYS A 198 -9.22 0.32 16.80
CA LYS A 198 -10.40 1.08 16.33
C LYS A 198 -11.55 0.19 15.84
N THR A 199 -11.25 -0.78 14.98
CA THR A 199 -12.24 -1.74 14.45
C THR A 199 -12.79 -2.66 15.55
N LEU A 200 -11.94 -3.06 16.50
CA LEU A 200 -12.35 -3.88 17.66
C LEU A 200 -13.27 -3.09 18.59
N MET A 201 -12.95 -1.82 18.84
CA MET A 201 -13.76 -0.90 19.65
C MET A 201 -15.14 -0.69 19.02
N ALA A 202 -15.23 -0.47 17.70
CA ALA A 202 -16.52 -0.36 17.00
C ALA A 202 -17.40 -1.60 17.19
N ARG A 203 -16.79 -2.78 17.09
CA ARG A 203 -17.48 -4.08 17.30
C ARG A 203 -17.93 -4.22 18.76
N ALA A 204 -17.11 -3.79 19.72
CA ALA A 204 -17.43 -3.79 21.14
C ALA A 204 -18.63 -2.88 21.46
N VAL A 205 -18.70 -1.68 20.87
CA VAL A 205 -19.86 -0.77 21.02
C VAL A 205 -21.14 -1.45 20.52
N ALA A 206 -21.10 -2.13 19.37
CA ALA A 206 -22.25 -2.85 18.83
C ALA A 206 -22.66 -4.04 19.70
N GLY A 207 -21.69 -4.83 20.18
CA GLY A 207 -21.94 -5.97 21.05
C GLY A 207 -22.52 -5.55 22.39
N GLU A 208 -22.00 -4.48 22.99
CA GLU A 208 -22.55 -3.88 24.20
C GLU A 208 -23.97 -3.38 24.00
N ALA A 209 -24.25 -2.68 22.90
CA ALA A 209 -25.59 -2.21 22.55
C ALA A 209 -26.57 -3.33 22.16
N GLY A 210 -26.07 -4.51 21.79
CA GLY A 210 -26.87 -5.59 21.20
C GLY A 210 -27.44 -5.23 19.81
N ALA A 211 -26.82 -4.26 19.12
CA ALA A 211 -27.30 -3.73 17.84
C ALA A 211 -26.63 -4.45 16.65
N PRO A 212 -27.31 -4.60 15.49
CA PRO A 212 -26.66 -5.05 14.26
C PRO A 212 -25.50 -4.14 13.86
N PHE A 213 -24.40 -4.74 13.43
CA PHE A 213 -23.17 -4.07 13.04
C PHE A 213 -22.93 -4.23 11.54
N PHE A 214 -22.93 -3.12 10.80
CA PHE A 214 -22.63 -3.09 9.38
C PHE A 214 -21.20 -2.59 9.18
N SER A 215 -20.31 -3.39 8.61
CA SER A 215 -18.89 -3.01 8.43
C SER A 215 -18.55 -2.86 6.95
N ILE A 216 -17.90 -1.76 6.59
CA ILE A 216 -17.37 -1.52 5.24
C ILE A 216 -16.03 -0.78 5.30
N SER A 217 -15.09 -1.10 4.41
CA SER A 217 -13.88 -0.28 4.25
C SER A 217 -14.17 0.89 3.30
N GLY A 218 -13.67 2.08 3.62
CA GLY A 218 -13.77 3.27 2.79
C GLY A 218 -13.20 3.07 1.40
N SER A 219 -12.19 2.20 1.27
CA SER A 219 -11.61 1.82 -0.02
C SER A 219 -12.59 1.08 -0.95
N GLU A 220 -13.59 0.38 -0.40
CA GLU A 220 -14.60 -0.33 -1.19
C GLU A 220 -15.56 0.58 -1.94
N PHE A 221 -15.61 1.85 -1.55
CA PHE A 221 -16.41 2.85 -2.24
C PHE A 221 -15.66 3.56 -3.35
N VAL A 222 -14.39 3.22 -3.59
CA VAL A 222 -13.56 3.80 -4.67
C VAL A 222 -13.46 2.79 -5.81
N GLU A 223 -14.24 2.99 -6.86
CA GLU A 223 -14.27 2.15 -8.05
C GLU A 223 -13.98 2.92 -9.35
N MET A 224 -13.66 2.16 -10.41
CA MET A 224 -13.43 2.74 -11.75
C MET A 224 -14.71 3.27 -12.41
N PHE A 225 -15.89 2.88 -11.92
CA PHE A 225 -17.17 3.24 -12.50
C PHE A 225 -17.86 4.33 -11.66
N VAL A 226 -18.07 5.49 -12.27
CA VAL A 226 -18.76 6.64 -11.66
C VAL A 226 -20.15 6.22 -11.16
N GLY A 227 -20.47 6.57 -9.91
CA GLY A 227 -21.78 6.35 -9.31
C GLY A 227 -21.99 4.99 -8.64
N VAL A 228 -21.07 4.02 -8.81
CA VAL A 228 -21.18 2.72 -8.11
C VAL A 228 -21.00 2.87 -6.61
N GLY A 229 -19.97 3.62 -6.17
CA GLY A 229 -19.75 3.91 -4.75
C GLY A 229 -20.95 4.60 -4.10
N ALA A 230 -21.50 5.64 -4.73
CA ALA A 230 -22.70 6.34 -4.25
C ALA A 230 -23.94 5.41 -4.15
N SER A 231 -24.14 4.48 -5.10
CA SER A 231 -25.24 3.51 -5.00
C SER A 231 -25.07 2.57 -3.81
N ARG A 232 -23.84 2.11 -3.53
CA ARG A 232 -23.55 1.25 -2.38
C ARG A 232 -23.80 1.97 -1.06
N VAL A 233 -23.44 3.25 -0.97
CA VAL A 233 -23.72 4.08 0.22
C VAL A 233 -25.23 4.12 0.45
N ARG A 234 -26.06 4.37 -0.57
CA ARG A 234 -27.52 4.35 -0.41
C ARG A 234 -28.04 3.01 0.08
N ASP A 235 -27.64 1.92 -0.59
CA ASP A 235 -28.07 0.56 -0.23
C ASP A 235 -27.68 0.18 1.21
N LEU A 236 -26.48 0.58 1.65
CA LEU A 236 -25.99 0.36 3.02
C LEU A 236 -26.87 1.09 4.04
N PHE A 237 -27.16 2.36 3.80
CA PHE A 237 -27.94 3.19 4.71
C PHE A 237 -29.42 2.78 4.74
N GLU A 238 -30.03 2.44 3.60
CA GLU A 238 -31.40 1.92 3.56
C GLU A 238 -31.56 0.63 4.39
N ARG A 239 -30.56 -0.26 4.35
CA ARG A 239 -30.58 -1.49 5.15
C ARG A 239 -30.38 -1.24 6.63
N ALA A 240 -29.42 -0.41 7.00
CA ALA A 240 -29.21 -0.05 8.39
C ALA A 240 -30.47 0.61 8.99
N LYS A 241 -31.19 1.43 8.20
CA LYS A 241 -32.48 2.01 8.58
C LYS A 241 -33.55 0.93 8.81
N SER A 242 -33.60 -0.12 7.98
CA SER A 242 -34.57 -1.22 8.14
C SER A 242 -34.32 -2.11 9.36
N GLU A 243 -33.08 -2.14 9.86
CA GLU A 243 -32.64 -2.96 11.01
C GLU A 243 -32.36 -2.09 12.25
N ALA A 244 -32.85 -0.84 12.29
CA ALA A 244 -32.61 0.07 13.41
C ALA A 244 -33.22 -0.47 14.72
N PRO A 245 -32.54 -0.33 15.88
CA PRO A 245 -31.29 0.40 16.09
C PRO A 245 -30.06 -0.35 15.56
N ALA A 246 -29.20 0.33 14.80
CA ALA A 246 -28.05 -0.28 14.11
C ALA A 246 -26.81 0.63 14.09
N ILE A 247 -25.63 0.03 13.93
CA ILE A 247 -24.36 0.74 13.79
C ILE A 247 -23.78 0.51 12.39
N ILE A 248 -23.40 1.58 11.71
CA ILE A 248 -22.62 1.54 10.47
C ILE A 248 -21.17 1.89 10.82
N PHE A 249 -20.24 0.97 10.58
CA PHE A 249 -18.81 1.18 10.71
C PHE A 249 -18.13 1.36 9.35
N ILE A 250 -17.44 2.48 9.18
CA ILE A 250 -16.64 2.79 7.99
C ILE A 250 -15.17 2.88 8.39
N ASP A 251 -14.39 1.85 8.04
CA ASP A 251 -12.93 1.89 8.25
C ASP A 251 -12.25 2.72 7.16
N GLU A 252 -11.07 3.27 7.42
CA GLU A 252 -10.28 4.05 6.44
C GLU A 252 -11.12 5.12 5.70
N ILE A 253 -11.91 5.90 6.44
CA ILE A 253 -12.79 6.93 5.84
C ILE A 253 -12.00 7.94 5.00
N ASP A 254 -10.71 8.10 5.24
CA ASP A 254 -9.80 8.94 4.45
C ASP A 254 -9.62 8.49 3.00
N ALA A 255 -9.99 7.25 2.64
CA ALA A 255 -10.00 6.81 1.24
C ALA A 255 -11.00 7.60 0.37
N VAL A 256 -12.14 7.98 0.94
CA VAL A 256 -13.23 8.75 0.30
C VAL A 256 -13.37 10.17 0.84
N GLY A 257 -12.97 10.39 2.07
CA GLY A 257 -13.13 11.65 2.81
C GLY A 257 -11.96 12.61 2.65
N ARG A 258 -10.99 12.35 1.78
CA ARG A 258 -9.82 13.21 1.60
C ARG A 258 -10.21 14.57 0.98
N GLN A 259 -9.67 15.64 1.54
CA GLN A 259 -9.86 17.01 1.04
C GLN A 259 -9.36 17.13 -0.41
N ARG A 260 -10.09 17.91 -1.21
CA ARG A 260 -9.77 18.20 -2.62
C ARG A 260 -8.31 18.65 -2.79
N GLY A 261 -7.56 17.91 -3.61
CA GLY A 261 -6.37 18.44 -4.29
C GLY A 261 -6.75 18.76 -5.73
N ALA A 262 -6.19 19.81 -6.35
CA ALA A 262 -6.50 20.11 -7.75
C ALA A 262 -5.72 19.18 -8.69
N GLY A 263 -6.06 17.88 -8.63
CA GLY A 263 -5.59 16.86 -9.54
C GLY A 263 -6.39 16.92 -10.84
N LEU A 264 -5.68 17.17 -11.95
CA LEU A 264 -6.18 17.00 -13.31
C LEU A 264 -6.36 15.49 -13.59
N GLY A 265 -7.50 14.90 -13.22
CA GLY A 265 -7.79 13.50 -13.53
C GLY A 265 -9.16 13.03 -13.03
N GLY A 266 -9.96 12.40 -13.91
CA GLY A 266 -11.34 11.98 -13.66
C GLY A 266 -11.58 10.89 -12.59
N GLY A 267 -10.55 10.51 -11.82
CA GLY A 267 -10.71 9.67 -10.62
C GLY A 267 -11.19 10.45 -9.39
N HIS A 268 -11.24 11.79 -9.46
CA HIS A 268 -11.79 12.65 -8.40
C HIS A 268 -13.32 12.63 -8.36
N ASP A 269 -13.98 12.54 -9.52
CA ASP A 269 -15.44 12.70 -9.63
C ASP A 269 -16.21 11.60 -8.88
N GLU A 270 -15.69 10.37 -8.91
CA GLU A 270 -16.32 9.22 -8.26
C GLU A 270 -16.23 9.30 -6.72
N ARG A 271 -15.03 9.60 -6.20
CA ARG A 271 -14.82 9.75 -4.75
C ARG A 271 -15.63 10.91 -4.20
N GLU A 272 -15.66 12.04 -4.92
CA GLU A 272 -16.47 13.20 -4.53
C GLU A 272 -17.96 12.88 -4.53
N GLN A 273 -18.44 12.15 -5.53
CA GLN A 273 -19.84 11.74 -5.59
C GLN A 273 -20.21 10.82 -4.43
N THR A 274 -19.35 9.84 -4.13
CA THR A 274 -19.53 8.94 -2.99
C THR A 274 -19.51 9.71 -1.67
N LEU A 275 -18.54 10.60 -1.46
CA LEU A 275 -18.44 11.43 -0.25
C LEU A 275 -19.70 12.28 -0.06
N ASN A 276 -20.14 12.98 -1.11
CA ASN A 276 -21.35 13.77 -1.07
C ASN A 276 -22.58 12.91 -0.77
N GLN A 277 -22.64 11.67 -1.28
CA GLN A 277 -23.73 10.76 -0.95
C GLN A 277 -23.72 10.38 0.53
N ILE A 278 -22.56 10.11 1.14
CA ILE A 278 -22.46 9.86 2.59
C ILE A 278 -23.00 11.07 3.36
N LEU A 279 -22.58 12.28 2.98
CA LEU A 279 -23.04 13.52 3.62
C LEU A 279 -24.55 13.72 3.50
N VAL A 280 -25.13 13.45 2.32
CA VAL A 280 -26.57 13.53 2.09
C VAL A 280 -27.33 12.53 2.95
N GLU A 281 -26.84 11.29 3.06
CA GLU A 281 -27.48 10.29 3.92
C GLU A 281 -27.37 10.63 5.42
N MET A 282 -26.26 11.22 5.86
CA MET A 282 -26.07 11.71 7.24
C MET A 282 -27.00 12.88 7.58
N ASP A 283 -27.08 13.86 6.68
CA ASP A 283 -27.96 15.03 6.86
C ASP A 283 -29.43 14.60 6.80
N GLY A 284 -29.75 13.56 6.02
CA GLY A 284 -31.09 13.00 5.83
C GLY A 284 -31.66 12.16 6.98
N PHE A 285 -30.91 11.91 8.06
CA PHE A 285 -31.47 11.28 9.26
C PHE A 285 -32.43 12.22 10.00
N GLU A 286 -33.68 11.81 10.11
CA GLU A 286 -34.63 12.39 11.07
C GLU A 286 -34.24 11.99 12.50
N ASN A 287 -34.64 12.79 13.50
CA ASN A 287 -34.28 12.55 14.91
C ASN A 287 -34.80 11.20 15.45
N ASP A 288 -35.75 10.57 14.75
CA ASP A 288 -36.40 9.32 15.16
C ASP A 288 -35.70 8.06 14.64
N THR A 289 -34.64 8.20 13.83
CA THR A 289 -33.91 7.06 13.26
C THR A 289 -32.70 6.70 14.13
N ASN A 290 -32.78 5.59 14.87
CA ASN A 290 -31.73 5.13 15.80
C ASN A 290 -30.53 4.45 15.10
N VAL A 291 -29.90 5.13 14.14
CA VAL A 291 -28.73 4.63 13.42
C VAL A 291 -27.53 5.53 13.73
N ILE A 292 -26.42 4.93 14.15
CA ILE A 292 -25.18 5.66 14.45
C ILE A 292 -24.10 5.25 13.46
N ILE A 293 -23.37 6.23 12.95
CA ILE A 293 -22.22 5.99 12.08
C ILE A 293 -20.94 6.12 12.89
N ILE A 294 -20.11 5.10 12.87
CA ILE A 294 -18.77 5.14 13.44
C ILE A 294 -17.77 5.08 12.27
N ALA A 295 -16.89 6.06 12.15
CA ALA A 295 -15.83 6.06 11.16
C ALA A 295 -14.46 5.99 11.83
N ALA A 296 -13.51 5.30 11.21
CA ALA A 296 -12.13 5.24 11.68
C ALA A 296 -11.17 5.86 10.67
N THR A 297 -10.17 6.60 11.15
CA THR A 297 -9.04 7.05 10.32
C THR A 297 -7.74 7.07 11.11
N ASN A 298 -6.64 6.87 10.40
CA ASN A 298 -5.28 7.11 10.90
C ASN A 298 -4.80 8.54 10.59
N ARG A 299 -5.52 9.28 9.74
CA ARG A 299 -5.09 10.57 9.17
C ARG A 299 -6.21 11.61 9.22
N PRO A 300 -6.51 12.15 10.41
CA PRO A 300 -7.56 13.16 10.56
C PRO A 300 -7.23 14.47 9.84
N ASP A 301 -5.94 14.72 9.57
CA ASP A 301 -5.39 15.93 8.95
C ASP A 301 -5.78 16.10 7.48
N ILE A 302 -6.00 15.00 6.76
CA ILE A 302 -6.35 15.05 5.33
C ILE A 302 -7.84 14.98 5.06
N LEU A 303 -8.68 14.86 6.09
CA LEU A 303 -10.13 14.74 5.93
C LEU A 303 -10.76 16.08 5.52
N ASP A 304 -11.81 16.01 4.70
CA ASP A 304 -12.61 17.16 4.33
C ASP A 304 -13.29 17.74 5.58
N PRO A 305 -13.08 19.03 5.90
CA PRO A 305 -13.73 19.67 7.04
C PRO A 305 -15.26 19.60 7.03
N ALA A 306 -15.87 19.35 5.86
CA ALA A 306 -17.30 19.11 5.73
C ALA A 306 -17.77 17.89 6.53
N LEU A 307 -16.95 16.85 6.69
CA LEU A 307 -17.27 15.66 7.49
C LEU A 307 -17.35 15.96 8.99
N LEU A 308 -16.56 16.93 9.45
CA LEU A 308 -16.41 17.30 10.87
C LEU A 308 -17.41 18.37 11.33
N ARG A 309 -18.38 18.76 10.48
CA ARG A 309 -19.38 19.77 10.83
C ARG A 309 -20.43 19.18 11.78
N PRO A 310 -21.00 19.99 12.69
CA PRO A 310 -22.09 19.55 13.56
C PRO A 310 -23.25 18.94 12.76
N GLY A 311 -23.74 17.78 13.22
CA GLY A 311 -24.76 16.98 12.51
C GLY A 311 -24.21 15.88 11.60
N ARG A 312 -22.88 15.76 11.48
CA ARG A 312 -22.18 14.68 10.76
C ARG A 312 -21.33 13.89 11.73
N PHE A 313 -19.99 13.98 11.67
CA PHE A 313 -19.11 13.46 12.71
C PHE A 313 -18.91 14.52 13.79
N ASP A 314 -19.89 14.62 14.68
CA ASP A 314 -19.95 15.59 15.76
C ASP A 314 -19.18 15.14 17.01
N ARG A 315 -18.96 13.83 17.17
CA ARG A 315 -18.09 13.28 18.21
C ARG A 315 -16.77 12.79 17.61
N LYS A 316 -15.67 13.16 18.26
CA LYS A 316 -14.32 12.68 17.92
C LYS A 316 -13.75 11.96 19.13
N VAL A 317 -13.51 10.67 18.98
CA VAL A 317 -12.92 9.82 20.02
C VAL A 317 -11.48 9.54 19.62
N VAL A 318 -10.53 9.82 20.50
CA VAL A 318 -9.10 9.59 20.25
C VAL A 318 -8.72 8.22 20.79
N MET A 319 -8.03 7.43 19.97
CA MET A 319 -7.49 6.11 20.30
C MET A 319 -5.98 6.11 20.13
N ASP A 320 -5.30 6.58 21.16
CA ASP A 320 -3.84 6.66 21.20
C ASP A 320 -3.19 5.31 21.51
N ASN A 321 -1.86 5.28 21.44
CA ASN A 321 -1.10 4.11 21.87
C ASN A 321 -1.27 3.90 23.38
N PRO A 322 -1.35 2.65 23.85
CA PRO A 322 -1.54 2.34 25.27
C PRO A 322 -0.35 2.76 26.13
N ASP A 323 -0.65 3.22 27.34
CA ASP A 323 0.32 3.45 28.42
C ASP A 323 0.85 2.13 29.00
N VAL A 324 1.78 2.19 29.95
CA VAL A 324 2.37 0.98 30.59
C VAL A 324 1.29 0.03 31.13
N LYS A 325 0.27 0.58 31.80
CA LYS A 325 -0.83 -0.22 32.38
C LYS A 325 -1.73 -0.79 31.28
N GLY A 326 -2.08 0.00 30.28
CA GLY A 326 -2.85 -0.44 29.12
C GLY A 326 -2.14 -1.55 28.36
N ARG A 327 -0.82 -1.47 28.17
CA ARG A 327 0.00 -2.54 27.57
C ARG A 327 -0.06 -3.82 28.40
N GLU A 328 0.05 -3.71 29.73
CA GLU A 328 -0.09 -4.84 30.65
C GLU A 328 -1.47 -5.51 30.51
N ASP A 329 -2.54 -4.73 30.48
CA ASP A 329 -3.91 -5.23 30.36
C ASP A 329 -4.17 -5.87 28.98
N ILE A 330 -3.66 -5.26 27.89
CA ILE A 330 -3.70 -5.84 26.54
C ILE A 330 -2.93 -7.17 26.49
N LEU A 331 -1.73 -7.23 27.09
CA LEU A 331 -0.96 -8.47 27.18
C LEU A 331 -1.72 -9.55 27.96
N LYS A 332 -2.40 -9.21 29.06
CA LYS A 332 -3.26 -10.15 29.82
C LYS A 332 -4.42 -10.69 28.97
N VAL A 333 -5.03 -9.85 28.12
CA VAL A 333 -6.08 -10.29 27.20
C VAL A 333 -5.50 -11.29 26.17
N HIS A 334 -4.39 -10.95 25.51
CA HIS A 334 -3.82 -11.80 24.46
C HIS A 334 -3.05 -13.03 24.96
N THR A 335 -2.71 -13.08 26.24
CA THR A 335 -2.14 -14.27 26.90
C THR A 335 -3.20 -15.19 27.50
N ARG A 336 -4.45 -14.74 27.62
CA ARG A 336 -5.56 -15.54 28.17
C ARG A 336 -5.73 -16.84 27.37
N GLY A 337 -5.68 -17.97 28.06
CA GLY A 337 -5.81 -19.31 27.45
C GLY A 337 -4.53 -19.85 26.80
N LYS A 338 -3.40 -19.13 26.83
CA LYS A 338 -2.10 -19.62 26.36
C LYS A 338 -1.30 -20.25 27.52
N PRO A 339 -0.57 -21.35 27.29
CA PRO A 339 0.26 -21.97 28.33
C PRO A 339 1.52 -21.14 28.58
N LEU A 340 1.49 -20.28 29.59
CA LEU A 340 2.66 -19.51 30.03
C LEU A 340 3.50 -20.31 31.04
N ALA A 341 4.82 -20.16 30.97
CA ALA A 341 5.72 -20.67 32.01
C ALA A 341 5.76 -19.71 33.22
N PRO A 342 6.15 -20.19 34.42
CA PRO A 342 6.12 -19.38 35.65
C PRO A 342 7.08 -18.18 35.67
N ASP A 343 8.06 -18.15 34.78
CA ASP A 343 9.05 -17.07 34.65
C ASP A 343 8.54 -15.88 33.83
N VAL A 344 7.36 -15.97 33.21
CA VAL A 344 6.80 -14.89 32.39
C VAL A 344 6.27 -13.77 33.29
N ASP A 345 6.97 -12.64 33.27
CA ASP A 345 6.56 -11.40 33.92
C ASP A 345 5.94 -10.43 32.90
N ILE A 346 4.61 -10.29 32.94
CA ILE A 346 3.85 -9.41 32.05
C ILE A 346 4.11 -7.93 32.36
N GLU A 347 4.36 -7.58 33.62
CA GLU A 347 4.65 -6.21 34.04
C GLU A 347 6.04 -5.78 33.53
N ALA A 348 7.03 -6.67 33.60
CA ALA A 348 8.33 -6.42 32.97
C ALA A 348 8.19 -6.27 31.45
N LEU A 349 7.35 -7.09 30.79
CA LEU A 349 7.09 -6.98 29.35
C LEU A 349 6.42 -5.65 28.97
N SER A 350 5.48 -5.14 29.78
CA SER A 350 4.78 -3.88 29.47
C SER A 350 5.70 -2.66 29.52
N ARG A 351 6.75 -2.69 30.37
CA ARG A 351 7.77 -1.65 30.43
C ARG A 351 8.69 -1.66 29.21
N ILE A 352 9.11 -2.84 28.75
CA ILE A 352 10.05 -2.98 27.61
C ILE A 352 9.39 -2.85 26.23
N THR A 353 8.07 -2.86 26.17
CA THR A 353 7.28 -2.68 24.95
C THR A 353 6.78 -1.23 24.77
N ALA A 354 7.55 -0.25 25.26
CA ALA A 354 7.21 1.16 25.13
C ALA A 354 6.96 1.55 23.66
N GLY A 355 5.85 2.25 23.41
CA GLY A 355 5.43 2.69 22.08
C GLY A 355 4.74 1.62 21.21
N PHE A 356 4.57 0.38 21.69
CA PHE A 356 3.84 -0.65 20.97
C PHE A 356 2.35 -0.33 20.91
N SER A 357 1.73 -0.56 19.74
CA SER A 357 0.27 -0.57 19.60
C SER A 357 -0.33 -1.88 20.13
N GLY A 358 -1.66 -1.92 20.32
CA GLY A 358 -2.35 -3.15 20.72
C GLY A 358 -2.11 -4.31 19.74
N ALA A 359 -2.08 -4.02 18.43
CA ALA A 359 -1.76 -4.99 17.40
C ALA A 359 -0.31 -5.50 17.47
N ASP A 360 0.65 -4.64 17.84
CA ASP A 360 2.05 -5.05 18.03
C ASP A 360 2.20 -6.00 19.22
N LEU A 361 1.46 -5.75 20.31
CA LEU A 361 1.42 -6.63 21.49
C LEU A 361 0.75 -7.97 21.17
N GLU A 362 -0.36 -7.96 20.42
CA GLU A 362 -0.99 -9.18 19.94
C GLU A 362 0.00 -10.01 19.11
N ASN A 363 0.68 -9.36 18.17
CA ASN A 363 1.67 -9.99 17.30
C ASN A 363 2.85 -10.55 18.10
N LEU A 364 3.34 -9.81 19.11
CA LEU A 364 4.40 -10.27 20.03
C LEU A 364 3.99 -11.57 20.72
N VAL A 365 2.79 -11.63 21.33
CA VAL A 365 2.36 -12.83 22.05
C VAL A 365 2.13 -13.99 21.07
N ASN A 366 1.64 -13.71 19.86
CA ASN A 366 1.45 -14.72 18.82
C ASN A 366 2.80 -15.30 18.34
N GLU A 367 3.77 -14.46 18.02
CA GLU A 367 5.11 -14.88 17.60
C GLU A 367 5.86 -15.63 18.70
N ALA A 368 5.67 -15.25 19.97
CA ALA A 368 6.22 -15.98 21.12
C ALA A 368 5.66 -17.42 21.19
N ALA A 369 4.36 -17.59 20.93
CA ALA A 369 3.74 -18.92 20.85
C ALA A 369 4.28 -19.75 19.68
N ILE A 370 4.47 -19.12 18.51
CA ILE A 370 5.06 -19.78 17.32
C ILE A 370 6.51 -20.20 17.61
N LEU A 371 7.30 -19.35 18.28
CA LEU A 371 8.67 -19.65 18.68
C LEU A 371 8.73 -20.83 19.67
N ALA A 372 7.86 -20.83 20.69
CA ALA A 372 7.75 -21.93 21.64
C ALA A 372 7.40 -23.25 20.94
N ALA A 373 6.42 -23.22 20.02
CA ALA A 373 6.01 -24.38 19.23
C ALA A 373 7.15 -24.89 18.32
N ARG A 374 7.88 -23.98 17.65
CA ARG A 374 9.03 -24.32 16.80
C ARG A 374 10.16 -24.98 17.59
N ARG A 375 10.31 -24.63 18.87
CA ARG A 375 11.27 -25.22 19.82
C ARG A 375 10.75 -26.48 20.50
N ASN A 376 9.56 -26.96 20.13
CA ASN A 376 8.87 -28.08 20.78
C ASN A 376 8.69 -27.90 22.30
N LYS A 377 8.54 -26.65 22.77
CA LYS A 377 8.22 -26.33 24.17
C LYS A 377 6.71 -26.52 24.40
N LYS A 378 6.34 -26.92 25.63
CA LYS A 378 4.93 -27.07 26.04
C LYS A 378 4.30 -25.77 26.55
N SER A 379 5.14 -24.81 26.94
CA SER A 379 4.74 -23.51 27.48
C SER A 379 5.65 -22.41 26.91
N ILE A 380 5.11 -21.19 26.86
CA ILE A 380 5.80 -19.98 26.41
C ILE A 380 6.56 -19.42 27.61
N ALA A 381 7.89 -19.35 27.53
CA ALA A 381 8.74 -18.78 28.59
C ALA A 381 9.09 -17.31 28.30
N MET A 382 9.68 -16.63 29.29
CA MET A 382 10.05 -15.22 29.15
C MET A 382 11.04 -15.00 28.01
N SER A 383 11.93 -15.98 27.78
CA SER A 383 12.86 -15.96 26.65
C SER A 383 12.18 -15.88 25.29
N GLU A 384 11.05 -16.58 25.09
CA GLU A 384 10.31 -16.51 23.83
C GLU A 384 9.57 -15.18 23.67
N MET A 385 9.07 -14.60 24.77
CA MET A 385 8.42 -13.29 24.75
C MET A 385 9.41 -12.18 24.39
N GLN A 386 10.59 -12.17 25.02
CA GLN A 386 11.66 -11.22 24.73
C GLN A 386 12.18 -11.35 23.29
N GLU A 387 12.42 -12.57 22.82
CA GLU A 387 12.87 -12.79 21.44
C GLU A 387 11.80 -12.41 20.40
N SER A 388 10.53 -12.59 20.75
CA SER A 388 9.40 -12.17 19.93
C SER A 388 9.33 -10.65 19.81
N MET A 389 9.47 -9.93 20.92
CA MET A 389 9.56 -8.47 20.94
C MET A 389 10.67 -7.96 20.03
N GLU A 390 11.89 -8.53 20.15
CA GLU A 390 13.01 -8.18 19.28
C GLU A 390 12.70 -8.44 17.81
N ARG A 391 11.94 -9.50 17.51
CA ARG A 391 11.51 -9.82 16.16
C ARG A 391 10.48 -8.85 15.61
N VAL A 392 9.57 -8.34 16.44
CA VAL A 392 8.60 -7.31 16.05
C VAL A 392 9.32 -6.00 15.72
N VAL A 393 10.32 -5.59 16.52
CA VAL A 393 11.04 -4.33 16.33
C VAL A 393 12.11 -4.42 15.21
N MET A 394 12.97 -5.44 15.27
CA MET A 394 14.19 -5.54 14.45
C MET A 394 14.09 -6.59 13.35
N GLY A 395 13.05 -7.41 13.33
CA GLY A 395 12.91 -8.54 12.41
C GLY A 395 13.64 -9.81 12.87
N PRO A 396 13.57 -10.89 12.06
CA PRO A 396 14.14 -12.18 12.44
C PRO A 396 15.67 -12.18 12.47
N GLU A 397 16.22 -13.04 13.33
CA GLU A 397 17.65 -13.34 13.44
C GLU A 397 18.19 -13.92 12.12
N ARG A 398 19.33 -13.40 11.63
CA ARG A 398 19.94 -13.82 10.37
C ARG A 398 21.09 -14.81 10.59
N ARG A 399 20.75 -16.09 10.73
CA ARG A 399 21.74 -17.17 10.91
C ARG A 399 22.57 -17.51 9.66
N SER A 400 22.09 -17.13 8.47
CA SER A 400 22.75 -17.47 7.20
C SER A 400 23.85 -16.51 6.79
N ARG A 401 23.99 -15.36 7.48
CA ARG A 401 25.03 -14.38 7.16
C ARG A 401 26.35 -14.86 7.76
N VAL A 402 27.32 -15.15 6.90
CA VAL A 402 28.69 -15.41 7.34
C VAL A 402 29.31 -14.05 7.68
N ILE A 403 29.69 -13.85 8.94
CA ILE A 403 30.36 -12.64 9.44
C ILE A 403 31.82 -13.02 9.67
N THR A 404 32.75 -12.26 9.09
CA THR A 404 34.18 -12.51 9.32
C THR A 404 34.57 -12.09 10.75
N PRO A 405 35.64 -12.65 11.34
CA PRO A 405 36.09 -12.22 12.67
C PRO A 405 36.36 -10.71 12.77
N GLU A 406 36.91 -10.12 11.70
CA GLU A 406 37.16 -8.67 11.59
C GLU A 406 35.86 -7.86 11.55
N GLU A 407 34.84 -8.32 10.81
CA GLU A 407 33.52 -7.69 10.81
C GLU A 407 32.82 -7.83 12.17
N LYS A 408 32.95 -8.98 12.83
CA LYS A 408 32.39 -9.22 14.17
C LYS A 408 33.01 -8.30 15.20
N GLU A 409 34.33 -8.11 15.16
CA GLU A 409 35.05 -7.18 16.02
C GLU A 409 34.63 -5.73 15.77
N ARG A 410 34.51 -5.31 14.50
CA ARG A 410 34.02 -3.97 14.15
C ARG A 410 32.61 -3.69 14.67
N ILE A 411 31.70 -4.66 14.50
CA ILE A 411 30.33 -4.54 15.05
C ILE A 411 30.41 -4.44 16.58
N ALA A 412 31.26 -5.24 17.24
CA ALA A 412 31.41 -5.16 18.69
C ALA A 412 31.89 -3.78 19.16
N TYR A 413 32.89 -3.17 18.51
CA TYR A 413 33.30 -1.79 18.82
C TYR A 413 32.20 -0.76 18.56
N HIS A 414 31.44 -0.94 17.48
CA HIS A 414 30.32 -0.08 17.14
C HIS A 414 29.24 -0.10 18.23
N GLU A 415 28.78 -1.29 18.63
CA GLU A 415 27.76 -1.44 19.68
C GLU A 415 28.30 -1.04 21.07
N ALA A 416 29.56 -1.32 21.37
CA ALA A 416 30.20 -0.88 22.60
C ALA A 416 30.23 0.64 22.72
N GLY A 417 30.49 1.34 21.61
CA GLY A 417 30.45 2.81 21.55
C GLY A 417 29.08 3.37 21.93
N HIS A 418 28.00 2.78 21.41
CA HIS A 418 26.65 3.16 21.83
C HIS A 418 26.39 2.85 23.30
N ALA A 419 26.71 1.63 23.74
CA ALA A 419 26.41 1.17 25.09
C ALA A 419 27.06 2.03 26.17
N ILE A 420 28.34 2.38 25.99
CA ILE A 420 29.06 3.23 26.94
C ILE A 420 28.44 4.62 27.00
N LEU A 421 28.10 5.22 25.86
CA LEU A 421 27.49 6.55 25.87
C LEU A 421 26.09 6.53 26.51
N PHE A 422 25.26 5.51 26.26
CA PHE A 422 23.97 5.36 26.95
C PHE A 422 24.10 5.18 28.47
N HIS A 423 25.25 4.74 28.96
CA HIS A 423 25.51 4.57 30.39
C HIS A 423 26.10 5.82 31.06
N VAL A 424 27.00 6.52 30.36
CA VAL A 424 27.76 7.65 30.92
C VAL A 424 27.00 8.98 30.84
N LEU A 425 26.10 9.13 29.87
CA LEU A 425 25.30 10.35 29.71
C LEU A 425 24.23 10.43 30.82
N GLU A 426 24.03 11.63 31.37
CA GLU A 426 23.16 11.85 32.53
C GLU A 426 21.68 11.68 32.18
N HIS A 427 21.29 12.08 30.98
CA HIS A 427 19.89 12.13 30.57
C HIS A 427 19.50 11.00 29.60
N SER A 428 20.40 10.05 29.35
CA SER A 428 20.12 8.90 28.49
C SER A 428 19.36 7.80 29.22
N SER A 429 18.65 6.97 28.43
CA SER A 429 17.98 5.79 28.96
C SER A 429 19.00 4.66 29.22
N PRO A 430 18.88 3.92 30.34
CA PRO A 430 19.82 2.85 30.68
C PRO A 430 19.79 1.72 29.66
N VAL A 431 20.93 1.07 29.46
CA VAL A 431 21.08 -0.06 28.55
C VAL A 431 20.39 -1.29 29.12
N HIS A 432 19.40 -1.83 28.40
CA HIS A 432 18.72 -3.07 28.76
C HIS A 432 19.43 -4.29 28.19
N LYS A 433 19.91 -4.19 26.94
CA LYS A 433 20.56 -5.30 26.22
C LYS A 433 21.52 -4.79 25.16
N ILE A 434 22.62 -5.51 24.99
CA ILE A 434 23.60 -5.29 23.92
C ILE A 434 23.77 -6.60 23.17
N THR A 435 23.78 -6.57 21.83
CA THR A 435 24.06 -7.76 21.04
C THR A 435 24.77 -7.44 19.74
N ILE A 436 25.69 -8.31 19.35
CA ILE A 436 26.37 -8.28 18.04
C ILE A 436 25.77 -9.30 17.07
N VAL A 437 24.64 -9.91 17.43
CA VAL A 437 23.90 -10.86 16.59
C VAL A 437 23.01 -10.09 15.63
N SER A 438 23.19 -10.35 14.33
CA SER A 438 22.46 -9.64 13.28
C SER A 438 20.96 -9.98 13.25
N ARG A 439 20.12 -8.94 13.23
CA ARG A 439 18.66 -9.04 13.07
C ARG A 439 18.17 -8.09 12.00
N GLY A 440 17.29 -8.58 11.12
CA GLY A 440 16.75 -7.77 10.03
C GLY A 440 17.85 -7.08 9.22
N GLN A 441 17.87 -5.74 9.20
CA GLN A 441 18.91 -4.96 8.52
C GLN A 441 20.12 -4.60 9.41
N ALA A 442 20.02 -4.80 10.73
CA ALA A 442 21.04 -4.43 11.70
C ALA A 442 22.15 -5.50 11.83
N GLY A 443 23.40 -5.04 12.02
CA GLY A 443 24.58 -5.90 12.24
C GLY A 443 24.70 -6.37 13.69
N GLY A 444 24.48 -5.45 14.62
CA GLY A 444 24.21 -5.61 16.04
C GLY A 444 23.23 -4.51 16.48
N TYR A 445 22.92 -4.42 17.76
CA TYR A 445 22.20 -3.27 18.32
C TYR A 445 22.37 -3.15 19.84
N VAL A 446 22.21 -1.93 20.34
CA VAL A 446 21.99 -1.61 21.75
C VAL A 446 20.52 -1.22 21.96
N MET A 447 19.88 -1.84 22.94
CA MET A 447 18.50 -1.54 23.33
C MET A 447 18.51 -0.73 24.63
N PRO A 448 18.35 0.60 24.58
CA PRO A 448 18.07 1.39 25.78
C PRO A 448 16.60 1.22 26.19
N LEU A 449 16.35 1.24 27.50
CA LEU A 449 15.00 1.14 28.07
C LEU A 449 14.67 2.38 28.89
N PRO A 450 13.66 3.17 28.50
CA PRO A 450 13.19 4.30 29.31
C PRO A 450 12.67 3.83 30.66
N THR A 451 12.95 4.58 31.72
CA THR A 451 12.43 4.31 33.08
C THR A 451 10.93 4.62 33.21
N GLY A 452 10.33 5.29 32.23
CA GLY A 452 8.89 5.52 32.13
C GLY A 452 8.50 6.19 30.81
N ASP A 453 7.19 6.21 30.53
CA ASP A 453 6.63 6.87 29.35
C ASP A 453 6.61 8.39 29.60
N LYS A 454 7.69 9.09 29.23
CA LYS A 454 7.77 10.56 29.29
C LYS A 454 7.16 11.18 28.03
N MET A 455 6.17 12.06 28.20
CA MET A 455 5.60 12.83 27.08
C MET A 455 6.47 14.03 26.66
N LEU A 456 7.20 14.63 27.61
CA LEU A 456 8.01 15.81 27.38
C LEU A 456 9.49 15.44 27.46
N LYS A 457 10.27 15.89 26.47
CA LYS A 457 11.73 15.78 26.45
C LYS A 457 12.40 17.14 26.56
N SER A 458 13.43 17.24 27.39
CA SER A 458 14.23 18.47 27.51
C SER A 458 15.22 18.62 26.35
N LYS A 459 15.83 19.81 26.23
CA LYS A 459 16.87 20.05 25.22
C LYS A 459 18.08 19.16 25.48
N GLU A 460 18.47 19.03 26.74
CA GLU A 460 19.62 18.24 27.21
C GLU A 460 19.40 16.75 26.94
N GLU A 461 18.18 16.23 27.15
CA GLU A 461 17.81 14.85 26.77
C GLU A 461 17.97 14.61 25.26
N PHE A 462 17.56 15.56 24.41
CA PHE A 462 17.80 15.44 22.95
C PHE A 462 19.27 15.51 22.59
N GLU A 463 20.05 16.38 23.24
CA GLU A 463 21.49 16.48 22.99
C GLU A 463 22.21 15.19 23.38
N ASP A 464 21.87 14.60 24.52
CA ASP A 464 22.41 13.31 24.97
C ASP A 464 21.99 12.16 24.03
N ASP A 465 20.73 12.12 23.58
CA ASP A 465 20.26 11.13 22.59
C ASP A 465 21.05 11.24 21.27
N ILE A 466 21.38 12.46 20.82
CA ILE A 466 22.19 12.69 19.62
C ILE A 466 23.64 12.24 19.87
N VAL A 467 24.22 12.52 21.05
CA VAL A 467 25.58 12.06 21.41
C VAL A 467 25.63 10.53 21.41
N ALA A 468 24.65 9.86 22.03
CA ALA A 468 24.56 8.40 22.06
C ALA A 468 24.44 7.81 20.65
N ALA A 469 23.63 8.42 19.77
CA ALA A 469 23.52 8.00 18.37
C ALA A 469 24.84 8.19 17.57
N MET A 470 25.73 9.08 17.99
CA MET A 470 27.04 9.24 17.35
C MET A 470 28.08 8.22 17.81
N GLY A 471 27.77 7.41 18.84
CA GLY A 471 28.71 6.51 19.52
C GLY A 471 29.36 5.48 18.62
N GLY A 472 28.58 4.72 17.84
CA GLY A 472 29.14 3.65 17.00
C GLY A 472 30.14 4.17 15.96
N ARG A 473 29.84 5.29 15.31
CA ARG A 473 30.76 5.93 14.37
C ARG A 473 32.01 6.47 15.06
N ALA A 474 31.86 7.10 16.24
CA ALA A 474 32.97 7.64 16.99
C ALA A 474 33.94 6.53 17.46
N ALA A 475 33.40 5.38 17.91
CA ALA A 475 34.19 4.21 18.28
C ALA A 475 34.97 3.64 17.08
N GLU A 476 34.34 3.51 15.91
CA GLU A 476 35.01 3.08 14.68
C GLU A 476 36.17 4.01 14.30
N GLU A 477 36.00 5.32 14.41
CA GLU A 477 37.06 6.29 14.11
C GLU A 477 38.23 6.18 15.09
N ILE A 478 37.96 6.06 16.39
CA ILE A 478 39.00 5.95 17.42
C ILE A 478 39.89 4.72 17.20
N ILE A 479 39.28 3.58 16.85
CA ILE A 479 40.00 2.30 16.76
C ILE A 479 40.61 2.08 15.37
N TYR A 480 39.86 2.37 14.30
CA TYR A 480 40.26 2.02 12.93
C TYR A 480 40.67 3.21 12.07
N ASN A 481 40.48 4.45 12.56
CA ASN A 481 40.71 5.68 11.79
C ASN A 481 40.04 5.64 10.39
N ASN A 482 38.87 5.00 10.32
CA ASN A 482 38.08 4.79 9.10
C ASN A 482 36.60 4.71 9.47
N TYR A 483 35.71 4.98 8.50
CA TYR A 483 34.27 4.92 8.67
C TYR A 483 33.67 3.77 7.87
N THR A 484 32.64 3.13 8.42
CA THR A 484 31.84 2.15 7.68
C THR A 484 30.48 2.72 7.26
N THR A 485 29.75 1.93 6.47
CA THR A 485 28.34 2.21 6.15
C THR A 485 27.37 1.82 7.27
N GLY A 486 27.86 1.20 8.36
CA GLY A 486 27.04 0.76 9.50
C GLY A 486 26.32 1.91 10.19
N ALA A 487 27.00 3.06 10.33
CA ALA A 487 26.45 4.25 11.00
C ALA A 487 25.37 5.02 10.22
N GLN A 488 24.87 4.50 9.08
CA GLN A 488 23.86 5.20 8.27
C GLN A 488 22.53 5.37 9.02
N GLY A 489 22.15 4.38 9.84
CA GLY A 489 20.95 4.45 10.69
C GLY A 489 21.05 5.60 11.68
N ASP A 490 22.16 5.63 12.42
CA ASP A 490 22.34 6.55 13.55
C ASP A 490 22.51 7.99 13.07
N LEU A 491 23.25 8.20 11.96
CA LEU A 491 23.36 9.52 11.35
C LEU A 491 22.01 10.06 10.89
N ARG A 492 21.14 9.22 10.33
CA ARG A 492 19.78 9.63 9.94
C ARG A 492 18.93 9.97 11.16
N GLN A 493 19.03 9.20 12.24
CA GLN A 493 18.30 9.45 13.48
C GLN A 493 18.77 10.75 14.13
N ALA A 494 20.08 10.90 14.35
CA ALA A 494 20.69 12.09 14.91
C ALA A 494 20.35 13.35 14.09
N THR A 495 20.44 13.29 12.76
CA THR A 495 20.08 14.42 11.88
C THR A 495 18.60 14.78 12.02
N ARG A 496 17.71 13.78 12.12
CA ARG A 496 16.28 14.01 12.31
C ARG A 496 15.99 14.69 13.64
N MET A 497 16.61 14.23 14.72
CA MET A 497 16.46 14.83 16.06
C MET A 497 16.99 16.26 16.08
N ALA A 498 18.22 16.49 15.61
CA ALA A 498 18.81 17.83 15.53
C ALA A 498 17.94 18.78 14.68
N ARG A 499 17.42 18.31 13.55
CA ARG A 499 16.52 19.13 12.73
C ARG A 499 15.20 19.43 13.44
N ALA A 500 14.59 18.47 14.14
CA ALA A 500 13.37 18.68 14.91
C ALA A 500 13.59 19.66 16.08
N MET A 501 14.72 19.59 16.80
CA MET A 501 15.11 20.57 17.81
C MET A 501 15.09 21.99 17.26
N VAL A 502 15.65 22.18 16.07
CA VAL A 502 15.75 23.49 15.43
C VAL A 502 14.42 23.95 14.83
N THR A 503 13.73 23.08 14.08
CA THR A 503 12.57 23.50 13.26
C THR A 503 11.23 23.31 13.94
N GLN A 504 11.07 22.35 14.85
CA GLN A 504 9.77 22.03 15.46
C GLN A 504 9.68 22.50 16.91
N PHE A 505 10.75 22.30 17.67
CA PHE A 505 10.76 22.56 19.11
C PHE A 505 11.31 23.96 19.47
N GLY A 506 11.96 24.65 18.53
CA GLY A 506 12.49 25.99 18.77
C GLY A 506 13.64 26.01 19.80
N MET A 507 14.44 24.95 19.85
CA MET A 507 15.55 24.74 20.81
C MET A 507 16.88 25.38 20.37
N SER A 508 16.87 26.14 19.27
CA SER A 508 18.03 26.92 18.81
C SER A 508 17.98 28.34 19.36
N GLU A 509 19.07 28.79 20.01
CA GLU A 509 19.19 30.18 20.48
C GLU A 509 19.30 31.17 19.32
N ARG A 510 19.93 30.76 18.21
CA ARG A 510 20.14 31.59 17.02
C ARG A 510 18.85 31.84 16.24
N LEU A 511 18.00 30.82 16.12
CA LEU A 511 16.74 30.90 15.36
C LEU A 511 15.54 31.26 16.24
N GLY A 512 15.67 31.08 17.56
CA GLY A 512 14.65 31.42 18.54
C GLY A 512 13.48 30.42 18.59
N PRO A 513 12.49 30.67 19.46
CA PRO A 513 11.37 29.77 19.71
C PRO A 513 10.29 29.89 18.62
N ARG A 514 10.64 29.53 17.38
CA ARG A 514 9.72 29.55 16.23
C ARG A 514 9.70 28.19 15.55
N ALA A 515 8.51 27.75 15.15
CA ALA A 515 8.35 26.60 14.26
C ALA A 515 8.61 26.99 12.80
N TYR A 516 9.39 26.17 12.09
CA TYR A 516 9.76 26.27 10.70
C TYR A 516 9.25 25.04 9.94
N GLY A 517 8.71 25.23 8.74
CA GLY A 517 8.33 24.15 7.84
C GLY A 517 6.99 23.50 8.21
N SER A 518 5.98 24.31 8.50
CA SER A 518 4.63 23.81 8.85
C SER A 518 4.10 22.82 7.81
N ASN A 519 3.91 21.57 8.23
CA ASN A 519 3.24 20.50 7.47
C ASN A 519 1.72 20.71 7.30
N ASN A 520 1.15 21.84 7.76
CA ASN A 520 -0.30 22.11 7.73
C ASN A 520 -0.83 22.72 6.41
N GLY A 521 -0.05 22.68 5.32
CA GLY A 521 -0.55 23.08 4.00
C GLY A 521 -1.24 21.91 3.29
N PRO A 522 -2.40 22.10 2.62
CA PRO A 522 -3.04 21.03 1.86
C PRO A 522 -2.04 20.43 0.85
N ILE A 523 -1.81 19.12 0.97
CA ILE A 523 -0.88 18.34 0.13
C ILE A 523 -1.42 18.36 -1.30
N PHE A 524 -0.97 19.33 -2.08
CA PHE A 524 -1.33 19.47 -3.49
C PHE A 524 -0.51 18.45 -4.31
N LEU A 525 -1.21 17.50 -4.93
CA LEU A 525 -0.63 16.50 -5.83
C LEU A 525 0.05 17.21 -7.02
N GLY A 526 1.38 17.13 -7.05
CA GLY A 526 2.25 17.88 -7.96
C GLY A 526 3.48 18.49 -7.27
N ARG A 527 3.51 18.49 -5.93
CA ARG A 527 4.60 19.03 -5.11
C ARG A 527 5.36 17.98 -4.27
N GLU A 528 5.36 16.71 -4.68
CA GLU A 528 6.13 15.66 -3.99
C GLU A 528 7.66 15.85 -4.04
N MET A 529 8.18 16.86 -4.75
CA MET A 529 9.62 17.15 -4.82
C MET A 529 10.12 18.27 -3.91
N GLY A 530 9.27 18.94 -3.12
CA GLY A 530 9.74 19.98 -2.20
C GLY A 530 8.80 20.23 -1.03
N GLU A 531 9.32 20.05 0.20
CA GLU A 531 8.72 20.66 1.39
C GLU A 531 8.35 22.11 1.07
N THR A 532 7.11 22.51 1.34
CA THR A 532 6.73 23.91 1.16
C THR A 532 7.38 24.70 2.28
N ARG A 533 8.60 25.19 2.06
CA ARG A 533 9.33 26.03 3.00
C ARG A 533 8.52 27.31 3.23
N ASP A 534 8.07 27.54 4.45
CA ASP A 534 7.43 28.79 4.90
C ASP A 534 8.46 29.84 5.38
N TYR A 535 9.72 29.62 5.02
CA TYR A 535 10.88 30.44 5.37
C TYR A 535 11.78 30.68 4.15
N SER A 536 12.57 31.75 4.19
CA SER A 536 13.48 32.12 3.10
C SER A 536 14.69 31.19 3.01
N GLU A 537 15.40 31.19 1.88
CA GLU A 537 16.66 30.45 1.72
C GLU A 537 17.72 30.84 2.76
N GLN A 538 17.72 32.08 3.24
CA GLN A 538 18.60 32.52 4.32
C GLN A 538 18.31 31.78 5.64
N TYR A 539 17.04 31.57 5.97
CA TYR A 539 16.66 30.76 7.12
C TYR A 539 16.91 29.28 6.88
N ALA A 540 16.73 28.78 5.65
CA ALA A 540 17.07 27.41 5.29
C ALA A 540 18.56 27.12 5.54
N GLN A 541 19.44 28.00 5.04
CA GLN A 541 20.87 27.93 5.29
C GLN A 541 21.18 28.01 6.79
N ALA A 542 20.52 28.91 7.52
CA ALA A 542 20.72 29.04 8.96
C ALA A 542 20.31 27.80 9.75
N ILE A 543 19.23 27.11 9.34
CA ILE A 543 18.81 25.83 9.90
C ILE A 543 19.86 24.76 9.63
N ASP A 544 20.34 24.65 8.39
CA ASP A 544 21.36 23.65 8.02
C ASP A 544 22.68 23.88 8.77
N ASP A 545 23.11 25.13 8.93
CA ASP A 545 24.29 25.50 9.71
C ASP A 545 24.12 25.11 11.19
N GLU A 546 22.95 25.37 11.76
CA GLU A 546 22.65 25.05 13.17
C GLU A 546 22.62 23.54 13.40
N VAL A 547 21.92 22.79 12.53
CA VAL A 547 21.87 21.32 12.59
C VAL A 547 23.27 20.74 12.47
N LYS A 548 24.09 21.24 11.55
CA LYS A 548 25.50 20.84 11.43
C LYS A 548 26.28 21.12 12.71
N GLY A 549 26.08 22.29 13.32
CA GLY A 549 26.73 22.67 14.59
C GLY A 549 26.39 21.70 15.73
N ILE A 550 25.11 21.38 15.90
CA ILE A 550 24.63 20.41 16.91
C ILE A 550 25.30 19.04 16.69
N LEU A 551 25.24 18.53 15.45
CA LEU A 551 25.80 17.21 15.12
C LEU A 551 27.32 17.15 15.32
N GLN A 552 28.05 18.21 14.96
CA GLN A 552 29.50 18.27 15.15
C GLN A 552 29.89 18.34 16.62
N SER A 553 29.18 19.15 17.42
CA SER A 553 29.40 19.24 18.86
C SER A 553 29.12 17.90 19.55
N ALA A 554 27.99 17.27 19.21
CA ALA A 554 27.64 15.95 19.73
C ALA A 554 28.66 14.87 19.35
N TYR A 555 29.13 14.87 18.10
CA TYR A 555 30.16 13.93 17.64
C TYR A 555 31.48 14.11 18.38
N GLN A 556 31.91 15.36 18.62
CA GLN A 556 33.13 15.63 19.38
C GLN A 556 32.99 15.22 20.85
N ARG A 557 31.82 15.47 21.46
CA ARG A 557 31.52 15.03 22.82
C ARG A 557 31.54 13.50 22.94
N ALA A 558 30.93 12.79 21.99
CA ALA A 558 30.97 11.33 21.89
C ALA A 558 32.41 10.81 21.84
N LYS A 559 33.27 11.40 20.98
CA LYS A 559 34.69 11.01 20.88
C LYS A 559 35.45 11.23 22.18
N ASN A 560 35.26 12.39 22.82
CA ASN A 560 35.98 12.69 24.07
C ASN A 560 35.60 11.71 25.19
N LEU A 561 34.31 11.40 25.33
CA LEU A 561 33.83 10.42 26.31
C LEU A 561 34.34 9.01 26.00
N LEU A 562 34.31 8.57 24.74
CA LEU A 562 34.81 7.24 24.37
C LEU A 562 36.34 7.10 24.53
N LEU A 563 37.09 8.20 24.41
CA LEU A 563 38.52 8.22 24.71
C LEU A 563 38.79 8.09 26.21
N GLU A 564 37.96 8.71 27.05
CA GLU A 564 38.04 8.57 28.52
C GLU A 564 37.72 7.14 28.96
N TYR A 565 36.73 6.50 28.34
CA TYR A 565 36.28 5.13 28.64
C TYR A 565 36.91 4.07 27.69
N HIS A 566 38.09 4.36 27.14
CA HIS A 566 38.70 3.51 26.11
C HIS A 566 39.07 2.12 26.65
N GLU A 567 39.55 2.00 27.89
CA GLU A 567 39.89 0.70 28.49
C GLU A 567 38.64 -0.16 28.69
N GLN A 568 37.58 0.43 29.25
CA GLN A 568 36.29 -0.23 29.46
C GLN A 568 35.68 -0.68 28.12
N MET A 569 35.81 0.12 27.07
CA MET A 569 35.39 -0.26 25.72
C MET A 569 36.12 -1.51 25.21
N GLN A 570 37.43 -1.61 25.41
CA GLN A 570 38.19 -2.80 25.02
C GLN A 570 37.78 -4.04 25.82
N THR A 571 37.56 -3.89 27.13
CA THR A 571 37.07 -4.97 28.00
C THR A 571 35.69 -5.45 27.52
N LEU A 572 34.76 -4.53 27.28
CA LEU A 572 33.41 -4.83 26.81
C LEU A 572 33.42 -5.57 25.46
N VAL A 573 34.26 -5.15 24.52
CA VAL A 573 34.38 -5.79 23.20
C VAL A 573 34.88 -7.22 23.30
N ARG A 574 35.88 -7.49 24.15
CA ARG A 574 36.37 -8.87 24.37
C ARG A 574 35.25 -9.78 24.85
N VAL A 575 34.45 -9.33 25.81
CA VAL A 575 33.32 -10.09 26.33
C VAL A 575 32.23 -10.26 25.27
N LEU A 576 31.92 -9.21 24.49
CA LEU A 576 30.92 -9.29 23.41
C LEU A 576 31.32 -10.28 22.32
N ILE A 577 32.60 -10.37 21.97
CA ILE A 577 33.06 -11.35 20.97
C ILE A 577 32.84 -12.79 21.45
N GLU A 578 33.02 -13.04 22.75
CA GLU A 578 32.84 -14.36 23.38
C GLU A 578 31.37 -14.73 23.61
N ARG A 579 30.56 -13.82 24.18
CA ARG A 579 29.17 -14.10 24.58
C ARG A 579 28.12 -13.69 23.56
N GLU A 580 28.47 -12.83 22.61
CA GLU A 580 27.63 -12.25 21.55
C GLU A 580 26.46 -11.36 22.02
N THR A 581 26.00 -11.54 23.25
CA THR A 581 24.89 -10.82 23.85
C THR A 581 25.15 -10.61 25.34
N LEU A 582 24.84 -9.41 25.83
CA LEU A 582 24.93 -9.03 27.24
C LEU A 582 23.62 -8.42 27.72
N THR A 583 23.22 -8.80 28.92
CA THR A 583 22.09 -8.20 29.65
C THR A 583 22.52 -6.94 30.40
N SER A 584 21.56 -6.12 30.83
CA SER A 584 21.79 -4.90 31.60
C SER A 584 22.71 -5.10 32.81
N SER A 585 22.45 -6.13 33.63
CA SER A 585 23.26 -6.42 34.83
C SER A 585 24.69 -6.82 34.49
N GLU A 586 24.88 -7.68 33.48
CA GLU A 586 26.21 -8.08 33.03
C GLU A 586 27.00 -6.91 32.47
N PHE A 587 26.34 -6.01 31.73
CA PHE A 587 26.97 -4.82 31.18
C PHE A 587 27.44 -3.87 32.29
N VAL A 588 26.58 -3.59 33.28
CA VAL A 588 26.94 -2.73 34.41
C VAL A 588 28.09 -3.34 35.21
N GLU A 589 28.06 -4.65 35.47
CA GLU A 589 29.16 -5.34 36.16
C GLU A 589 30.51 -5.21 35.42
N ILE A 590 30.51 -5.20 34.09
CA ILE A 590 31.74 -5.06 33.29
C ILE A 590 32.27 -3.63 33.34
N ILE A 591 31.39 -2.63 33.21
CA ILE A 591 31.78 -1.22 33.19
C ILE A 591 32.19 -0.72 34.59
N GLU A 592 31.40 -1.05 35.60
CA GLU A 592 31.65 -0.62 36.99
C GLU A 592 32.66 -1.53 37.71
N GLY A 593 32.77 -2.81 37.33
CA GLY A 593 33.72 -3.76 37.91
C GLY A 593 35.18 -3.39 37.67
N ASP A 594 35.49 -2.68 36.58
CA ASP A 594 36.82 -2.07 36.37
C ASP A 594 37.03 -0.86 37.29
N THR A 595 35.98 -0.10 37.64
CA THR A 595 36.09 1.02 38.60
C THR A 595 36.13 0.58 40.07
N ALA A 596 35.57 -0.58 40.41
CA ALA A 596 35.55 -1.13 41.77
C ALA A 596 36.92 -1.62 42.27
N THR A 597 37.93 -1.69 41.40
CA THR A 597 39.33 -1.99 41.82
C THR A 597 40.11 -0.76 42.28
N ALA A 598 39.51 0.44 42.26
CA ALA A 598 40.09 1.68 42.78
C ALA A 598 39.48 2.18 44.11
N SER A 599 38.63 1.38 44.78
CA SER A 599 38.29 1.60 46.19
C SER A 599 38.41 0.29 46.96
N SER A 600 39.20 0.36 48.03
CA SER A 600 39.67 -0.76 48.86
C SER A 600 38.60 -1.81 49.19
N PRO A 601 38.94 -3.10 49.18
CA PRO A 601 38.03 -4.17 49.58
C PRO A 601 37.94 -4.25 51.12
N PHE A 602 36.79 -4.74 51.61
CA PHE A 602 36.45 -5.04 53.01
C PHE A 602 36.05 -3.86 53.90
N ASP A 603 34.73 -3.67 54.03
CA ASP A 603 34.15 -3.41 55.34
C ASP A 603 32.93 -4.34 55.52
N MET A 604 33.22 -5.60 55.86
CA MET A 604 32.24 -6.51 56.44
C MET A 604 32.44 -6.47 57.96
N PRO A 605 31.38 -6.25 58.76
CA PRO A 605 31.53 -6.28 60.21
C PRO A 605 31.84 -7.71 60.68
N LEU A 606 32.85 -7.85 61.54
CA LEU A 606 33.20 -9.11 62.18
C LEU A 606 32.05 -9.60 63.10
N PRO A 607 31.83 -10.93 63.19
CA PRO A 607 30.86 -11.49 64.11
C PRO A 607 31.44 -11.54 65.53
N GLY A 608 30.82 -10.78 66.45
CA GLY A 608 30.76 -11.00 67.89
C GLY A 608 32.06 -11.03 68.69
N GLU A 609 32.28 -10.00 69.51
CA GLU A 609 32.83 -10.16 70.86
C GLU A 609 32.00 -9.28 71.84
N ASP A 610 31.55 -9.96 72.90
CA ASP A 610 30.74 -9.60 74.08
C ASP A 610 29.23 -9.28 73.95
#